data_AF-A0A832MK69-F1
#
_entry.id   AF-A0A832MK69-F1
#
_cell.length_a   1.000
_cell.length_b   1.000
_cell.length_c   1.000
_cell.angle_alpha   90.00
_cell.angle_beta   90.00
_cell.angle_gamma   90.00
#
_symmetry.space_group_name_H-M   'P 1'
#
loop_
_entity.id
_entity.type
_entity.pdbx_description
1 polymer ?
#
loop_
_entity_poly.entity_id
_entity_poly.type
_entity_poly.pdbx_seq_one_letter_code
_entity_poly.pdbx_strand_id
1 'polypeptide(L)'
;MSAPRRRPGAARVAAALLAGWLATAVAASAPARDATRRAAPAATPAAGLCGVCHPAERVAHERSAHAAEDVACTDCHGGNARTLDQGAAHGGDFRGAIRHADEPRLCASCHSDVERMRPYDLPVDQWALYQTSGHGRLLARGDTRVAVCSSCHGAHEIRAASDPASRTYDLNIARTCGTCHGDSAMMASRPEAGRAWQDYQASVHAKALHEKGNRQAPTCVSCHGVHGAAPPQTGDVGKVCGLCHTAERRWFADGAHGRRMAARGFSQCASCHGDHAIEAAQPARLETQCANCHGGGSPQERLGQAMYGQWKRARDELDRAEATIARAAQVPLRTEDYLARLEEGRTYLSEALPAAHGLDSTEVAHFASRAASVGEEIRRELDEKLAERNWGYVGLALFWFYVVLTLLVLRGFRRGRGAPGT
;
A
#
# COMPACT_ATOMS: atom_id res chain seq x y z
N MET A 1 40.40 56.64 4.15
CA MET A 1 40.21 56.43 5.60
C MET A 1 39.97 54.95 5.84
N SER A 2 40.88 54.37 6.62
CA SER A 2 40.81 53.13 7.40
C SER A 2 40.55 51.77 6.71
N ALA A 3 41.66 51.02 6.71
CA ALA A 3 41.93 49.67 6.28
C ALA A 3 41.20 48.55 7.08
N PRO A 4 41.29 47.27 6.64
CA PRO A 4 40.50 46.13 7.10
C PRO A 4 41.18 45.40 8.27
N ARG A 5 40.44 44.56 9.02
CA ARG A 5 41.04 43.69 10.05
C ARG A 5 40.75 42.20 9.85
N ARG A 6 41.88 41.50 9.83
CA ARG A 6 42.16 40.07 9.66
C ARG A 6 41.60 39.19 10.78
N ARG A 7 41.40 37.91 10.45
CA ARG A 7 41.42 36.78 11.39
C ARG A 7 42.81 36.61 12.03
N PRO A 8 42.86 36.08 13.26
CA PRO A 8 43.70 34.93 13.60
C PRO A 8 42.81 33.82 14.21
N GLY A 9 43.08 32.52 14.13
CA GLY A 9 44.35 31.82 14.27
C GLY A 9 44.14 30.83 15.43
N ALA A 10 44.18 29.54 15.11
CA ALA A 10 43.98 28.44 16.06
C ALA A 10 45.15 28.30 17.05
N ALA A 11 44.86 28.03 18.33
CA ALA A 11 45.67 27.17 19.21
C ALA A 11 45.01 26.93 20.58
N ARG A 12 44.60 25.68 20.81
CA ARG A 12 44.71 24.88 22.04
C ARG A 12 44.70 25.58 23.42
N VAL A 13 43.66 25.30 24.21
CA VAL A 13 43.81 24.95 25.64
C VAL A 13 42.79 23.85 25.97
N ALA A 14 43.30 22.68 26.38
CA ALA A 14 42.53 21.64 27.02
C ALA A 14 42.34 21.98 28.50
N ALA A 15 41.12 21.90 29.02
CA ALA A 15 40.87 21.73 30.44
C ALA A 15 39.48 21.12 30.63
N ALA A 16 39.47 19.99 31.34
CA ALA A 16 38.32 19.16 31.65
C ALA A 16 37.25 19.89 32.47
N LEU A 17 35.98 19.69 32.11
CA LEU A 17 34.86 19.68 33.06
C LEU A 17 33.87 18.61 32.64
N LEU A 18 34.02 17.45 33.28
CA LEU A 18 32.97 16.46 33.49
C LEU A 18 31.91 17.09 34.40
N ALA A 19 30.74 17.42 33.87
CA ALA A 19 29.55 17.68 34.65
C ALA A 19 28.35 17.13 33.89
N GLY A 20 27.69 16.16 34.52
CA GLY A 20 26.68 15.29 33.92
C GLY A 20 25.46 16.04 33.40
N TRP A 21 25.10 15.70 32.17
CA TRP A 21 23.73 15.82 31.70
C TRP A 21 23.11 14.43 31.73
N LEU A 22 22.49 14.10 32.86
CA LEU A 22 21.46 13.06 32.90
C LEU A 22 20.31 13.57 32.03
N ALA A 23 20.28 13.12 30.77
CA ALA A 23 19.10 13.18 29.95
C ALA A 23 18.04 12.28 30.60
N THR A 24 17.11 12.89 31.33
CA THR A 24 15.86 12.26 31.72
C THR A 24 15.07 12.02 30.45
N ALA A 25 15.17 10.80 29.91
CA ALA A 25 14.25 10.30 28.93
C ALA A 25 12.86 10.23 29.58
N VAL A 26 12.04 11.27 29.38
CA VAL A 26 10.59 11.19 29.58
C VAL A 26 10.07 10.35 28.43
N ALA A 27 10.10 9.03 28.63
CA ALA A 27 9.30 8.11 27.85
C ALA A 27 7.83 8.50 28.12
N ALA A 28 7.15 9.05 27.12
CA ALA A 28 5.71 9.16 27.13
C ALA A 28 5.13 7.73 27.11
N SER A 29 4.91 7.18 28.30
CA SER A 29 4.13 5.97 28.48
C SER A 29 2.68 6.30 28.14
N ALA A 30 2.24 5.87 26.94
CA ALA A 30 0.83 5.63 26.71
C ALA A 30 0.31 4.71 27.83
N PRO A 31 -0.88 4.95 28.41
CA PRO A 31 -1.38 4.10 29.47
C PRO A 31 -1.57 2.70 28.89
N ALA A 32 -0.74 1.76 29.32
CA ALA A 32 -0.96 0.35 29.12
C ALA A 32 -2.34 0.03 29.70
N ARG A 33 -3.30 -0.30 28.84
CA ARG A 33 -4.59 -0.84 29.26
C ARG A 33 -4.28 -2.14 30.00
N ASP A 34 -4.47 -2.08 31.31
CA ASP A 34 -4.23 -3.16 32.24
C ASP A 34 -5.00 -4.42 31.78
N ALA A 35 -4.24 -5.38 31.26
CA ALA A 35 -4.74 -6.70 30.88
C ALA A 35 -4.79 -7.60 32.12
N THR A 36 -5.50 -7.15 33.16
CA THR A 36 -5.93 -8.05 34.21
C THR A 36 -6.97 -9.00 33.61
N ARG A 37 -6.70 -10.31 33.71
CA ARG A 37 -7.70 -11.35 33.45
C ARG A 37 -8.92 -11.06 34.32
N ARG A 38 -9.91 -10.39 33.75
CA ARG A 38 -11.23 -10.28 34.35
C ARG A 38 -11.78 -11.70 34.45
N ALA A 39 -12.19 -12.08 35.66
CA ALA A 39 -13.11 -13.18 35.85
C ALA A 39 -14.29 -13.02 34.86
N ALA A 40 -14.84 -14.12 34.37
CA ALA A 40 -15.99 -14.11 33.48
C ALA A 40 -17.04 -13.11 34.03
N PRO A 41 -17.44 -12.09 33.27
CA PRO A 41 -18.33 -11.08 33.81
C PRO A 41 -19.63 -11.76 34.21
N ALA A 42 -20.05 -11.53 35.46
CA ALA A 42 -21.45 -11.68 35.83
C ALA A 42 -22.28 -10.91 34.79
N ALA A 43 -23.39 -11.51 34.34
CA ALA A 43 -24.24 -11.01 33.26
C ALA A 43 -24.23 -9.48 33.20
N THR A 44 -23.74 -8.94 32.09
CA THR A 44 -23.78 -7.49 31.87
C THR A 44 -25.23 -7.03 32.09
N PRO A 45 -25.48 -5.96 32.88
CA PRO A 45 -26.84 -5.50 33.20
C PRO A 45 -27.73 -5.30 31.96
N ALA A 46 -27.11 -4.98 30.81
CA ALA A 46 -27.76 -4.79 29.53
C ALA A 46 -28.45 -6.05 28.95
N ALA A 47 -27.96 -7.27 29.23
CA ALA A 47 -28.59 -8.49 28.68
C ALA A 47 -29.87 -8.93 29.45
N GLY A 48 -30.09 -8.36 30.64
CA GLY A 48 -31.16 -8.74 31.56
C GLY A 48 -31.25 -10.25 31.82
N LEU A 49 -32.46 -10.74 32.12
CA LEU A 49 -32.70 -12.16 32.39
C LEU A 49 -32.81 -13.02 31.12
N CYS A 50 -32.89 -12.41 29.93
CA CYS A 50 -32.94 -13.12 28.65
C CYS A 50 -31.76 -14.08 28.48
N GLY A 51 -30.57 -13.62 28.90
CA GLY A 51 -29.35 -14.39 28.79
C GLY A 51 -29.29 -15.65 29.66
N VAL A 52 -30.19 -15.83 30.64
CA VAL A 52 -30.27 -17.06 31.45
C VAL A 52 -30.74 -18.23 30.59
N CYS A 53 -31.78 -18.00 29.77
CA CYS A 53 -32.33 -18.99 28.85
C CYS A 53 -31.61 -19.01 27.50
N HIS A 54 -31.00 -17.89 27.10
CA HIS A 54 -30.25 -17.72 25.84
C HIS A 54 -28.75 -17.49 26.09
N PRO A 55 -28.02 -18.47 26.67
CA PRO A 55 -26.64 -18.26 27.09
C PRO A 55 -25.67 -18.09 25.92
N ALA A 56 -25.94 -18.70 24.76
CA ALA A 56 -25.08 -18.56 23.58
C ALA A 56 -25.18 -17.14 22.99
N GLU A 57 -26.40 -16.64 22.86
CA GLU A 57 -26.69 -15.28 22.38
C GLU A 57 -26.13 -14.25 23.34
N ARG A 58 -26.26 -14.46 24.66
CA ARG A 58 -25.65 -13.60 25.70
C ARG A 58 -24.14 -13.48 25.51
N VAL A 59 -23.44 -14.60 25.37
CA VAL A 59 -21.98 -14.62 25.22
C VAL A 59 -21.53 -13.92 23.92
N ALA A 60 -22.29 -14.09 22.84
CA ALA A 60 -22.04 -13.37 21.59
C ALA A 60 -22.29 -11.86 21.74
N HIS A 61 -23.41 -11.49 22.38
CA HIS A 61 -23.81 -10.10 22.62
C HIS A 61 -22.80 -9.34 23.48
N GLU A 62 -22.30 -9.95 24.55
CA GLU A 62 -21.28 -9.36 25.44
C GLU A 62 -19.99 -8.93 24.73
N ARG A 63 -19.75 -9.44 23.52
CA ARG A 63 -18.58 -9.11 22.68
C ARG A 63 -18.88 -8.04 21.62
N SER A 64 -20.12 -7.58 21.53
CA SER A 64 -20.54 -6.57 20.58
C SER A 64 -20.22 -5.15 21.08
N ALA A 65 -20.12 -4.21 20.14
CA ALA A 65 -20.08 -2.80 20.45
C ALA A 65 -21.38 -2.33 21.12
N HIS A 66 -22.52 -2.94 20.80
CA HIS A 66 -23.81 -2.64 21.41
C HIS A 66 -23.83 -2.93 22.92
N ALA A 67 -23.27 -4.05 23.36
CA ALA A 67 -23.16 -4.36 24.78
C ALA A 67 -22.23 -3.39 25.54
N ALA A 68 -21.22 -2.84 24.87
CA ALA A 68 -20.33 -1.84 25.48
C ALA A 68 -21.04 -0.49 25.72
N GLU A 69 -22.11 -0.23 24.97
CA GLU A 69 -22.93 0.99 25.05
C GLU A 69 -24.32 0.74 25.68
N ASP A 70 -24.43 -0.32 26.50
CA ASP A 70 -25.63 -0.70 27.26
C ASP A 70 -26.90 -0.94 26.42
N VAL A 71 -26.77 -1.25 25.13
CA VAL A 71 -27.90 -1.68 24.29
C VAL A 71 -28.31 -3.09 24.70
N ALA A 72 -29.58 -3.25 25.05
CA ALA A 72 -30.15 -4.48 25.60
C ALA A 72 -30.77 -5.39 24.54
N CYS A 73 -30.98 -6.66 24.90
CA CYS A 73 -31.68 -7.63 24.05
C CYS A 73 -33.07 -7.11 23.62
N THR A 74 -33.77 -6.43 24.53
CA THR A 74 -35.11 -5.86 24.32
C THR A 74 -35.12 -4.67 23.39
N ASP A 75 -33.99 -3.97 23.20
CA ASP A 75 -33.94 -2.83 22.27
C ASP A 75 -34.09 -3.31 20.82
N CYS A 76 -33.56 -4.50 20.51
CA CYS A 76 -33.73 -5.15 19.21
C CYS A 76 -34.99 -6.03 19.17
N HIS A 77 -35.18 -6.89 20.18
CA HIS A 77 -36.21 -7.93 20.15
C HIS A 77 -37.51 -7.57 20.85
N GLY A 78 -37.61 -6.46 21.59
CA GLY A 78 -38.76 -6.17 22.45
C GLY A 78 -38.90 -7.17 23.60
N GLY A 79 -40.07 -7.25 24.22
CA GLY A 79 -40.36 -8.18 25.32
C GLY A 79 -39.90 -7.69 26.69
N ASN A 80 -39.80 -8.60 27.66
CA ASN A 80 -39.54 -8.27 29.05
C ASN A 80 -38.32 -8.98 29.62
N ALA A 81 -37.20 -8.27 29.72
CA ALA A 81 -35.94 -8.79 30.26
C ALA A 81 -35.89 -8.92 31.80
N ARG A 82 -37.00 -8.67 32.52
CA ARG A 82 -37.05 -8.71 34.00
C ARG A 82 -37.73 -9.95 34.56
N THR A 83 -38.13 -10.90 33.71
CA THR A 83 -38.78 -12.15 34.13
C THR A 83 -38.13 -13.37 33.49
N LEU A 84 -38.14 -14.50 34.20
CA LEU A 84 -37.75 -15.81 33.69
C LEU A 84 -38.95 -16.62 33.19
N ASP A 85 -40.18 -16.14 33.43
CA ASP A 85 -41.36 -16.75 32.83
C ASP A 85 -41.33 -16.50 31.32
N GLN A 86 -41.26 -17.58 30.54
CA GLN A 86 -41.11 -17.50 29.08
C GLN A 86 -42.27 -16.76 28.41
N GLY A 87 -43.51 -16.98 28.87
CA GLY A 87 -44.68 -16.33 28.31
C GLY A 87 -44.68 -14.82 28.55
N ALA A 88 -44.32 -14.40 29.76
CA ALA A 88 -44.20 -12.99 30.12
C ALA A 88 -42.96 -12.33 29.49
N ALA A 89 -41.84 -13.06 29.33
CA ALA A 89 -40.63 -12.57 28.70
C ALA A 89 -40.82 -12.33 27.20
N HIS A 90 -41.52 -13.23 26.51
CA HIS A 90 -41.85 -13.14 25.08
C HIS A 90 -43.22 -12.51 24.79
N GLY A 91 -43.82 -11.84 25.77
CA GLY A 91 -45.09 -11.13 25.62
C GLY A 91 -44.93 -9.74 24.98
N GLY A 92 -46.05 -9.12 24.63
CA GLY A 92 -46.09 -7.72 24.20
C GLY A 92 -45.51 -7.50 22.79
N ASP A 93 -44.49 -6.65 22.68
CA ASP A 93 -43.86 -6.25 21.42
C ASP A 93 -42.70 -7.16 20.99
N PHE A 94 -42.59 -8.34 21.60
CA PHE A 94 -41.53 -9.30 21.30
C PHE A 94 -41.54 -9.73 19.82
N ARG A 95 -40.41 -9.52 19.15
CA ARG A 95 -40.22 -9.71 17.71
C ARG A 95 -39.72 -11.10 17.34
N GLY A 96 -39.29 -11.90 18.32
CA GLY A 96 -38.67 -13.20 18.07
C GLY A 96 -37.44 -13.10 17.16
N ALA A 97 -37.27 -14.09 16.28
CA ALA A 97 -36.25 -14.03 15.24
C ALA A 97 -36.64 -12.96 14.19
N ILE A 98 -35.82 -11.93 14.07
CA ILE A 98 -36.04 -10.83 13.13
C ILE A 98 -36.03 -11.39 11.71
N ARG A 99 -37.07 -11.06 10.93
CA ARG A 99 -37.14 -11.49 9.53
C ARG A 99 -36.05 -10.79 8.73
N HIS A 100 -35.37 -11.53 7.86
CA HIS A 100 -34.27 -11.03 7.03
C HIS A 100 -34.61 -9.72 6.28
N ALA A 101 -35.83 -9.62 5.74
CA ALA A 101 -36.28 -8.43 5.01
C ALA A 101 -36.56 -7.20 5.90
N ASP A 102 -36.80 -7.39 7.21
CA ASP A 102 -37.08 -6.30 8.15
C ASP A 102 -35.82 -5.82 8.87
N GLU A 103 -34.79 -6.66 8.95
CA GLU A 103 -33.54 -6.38 9.70
C GLU A 103 -32.93 -5.02 9.33
N PRO A 104 -32.79 -4.63 8.05
CA PRO A 104 -32.18 -3.34 7.73
C PRO A 104 -32.96 -2.15 8.29
N ARG A 105 -34.30 -2.23 8.36
CA ARG A 105 -35.13 -1.18 8.95
C ARG A 105 -35.00 -1.11 10.46
N LEU A 106 -34.81 -2.25 11.12
CA LEU A 106 -34.54 -2.29 12.56
C LEU A 106 -33.19 -1.62 12.87
N CYS A 107 -32.14 -1.89 12.10
CA CYS A 107 -30.86 -1.21 12.29
C CYS A 107 -31.00 0.31 12.02
N ALA A 108 -31.74 0.68 10.97
CA ALA A 108 -31.97 2.07 10.58
C ALA A 108 -32.77 2.87 11.63
N SER A 109 -33.60 2.24 12.46
CA SER A 109 -34.35 2.97 13.51
C SER A 109 -33.44 3.66 14.53
N CYS A 110 -32.17 3.23 14.61
CA CYS A 110 -31.14 3.88 15.42
C CYS A 110 -30.02 4.47 14.54
N HIS A 111 -29.50 3.70 13.58
CA HIS A 111 -28.37 4.08 12.73
C HIS A 111 -28.73 5.01 11.57
N SER A 112 -29.95 5.55 11.53
CA SER A 112 -30.34 6.65 10.65
C SER A 112 -30.83 7.88 11.41
N ASP A 113 -30.64 7.90 12.73
CA ASP A 113 -30.98 9.01 13.61
C ASP A 113 -29.70 9.76 14.03
N VAL A 114 -29.61 11.03 13.63
CA VAL A 114 -28.47 11.90 13.94
C VAL A 114 -28.34 12.14 15.43
N GLU A 115 -29.45 12.36 16.14
CA GLU A 115 -29.40 12.65 17.58
C GLU A 115 -28.91 11.43 18.34
N ARG A 116 -29.35 10.23 17.93
CA ARG A 116 -28.94 8.98 18.56
C ARG A 116 -27.50 8.60 18.24
N MET A 117 -27.02 8.84 17.02
CA MET A 117 -25.67 8.42 16.59
C MET A 117 -24.57 9.44 16.84
N ARG A 118 -24.90 10.71 17.02
CA ARG A 118 -23.94 11.79 17.28
C ARG A 118 -22.99 11.53 18.46
N PRO A 119 -23.42 11.00 19.63
CA PRO A 119 -22.52 10.73 20.74
C PRO A 119 -21.41 9.73 20.40
N TYR A 120 -21.64 8.87 19.40
CA TYR A 120 -20.73 7.82 18.96
C TYR A 120 -19.90 8.21 17.74
N ASP A 121 -20.07 9.43 17.22
CA ASP A 121 -19.46 9.90 15.98
C ASP A 121 -19.70 8.95 14.79
N LEU A 122 -20.90 8.36 14.73
CA LEU A 122 -21.27 7.41 13.69
C LEU A 122 -22.08 8.09 12.57
N PRO A 123 -21.76 7.80 11.29
CA PRO A 123 -22.54 8.26 10.15
C PRO A 123 -23.94 7.62 10.12
N VAL A 124 -24.93 8.36 9.62
CA VAL A 124 -26.36 7.97 9.63
C VAL A 124 -26.96 7.69 8.25
N ASP A 125 -26.18 7.86 7.18
CA ASP A 125 -26.59 7.68 5.80
C ASP A 125 -26.52 6.20 5.33
N GLN A 126 -26.14 5.29 6.22
CA GLN A 126 -25.84 3.90 5.87
C GLN A 126 -27.03 3.13 5.33
N TRP A 127 -28.22 3.37 5.88
CA TRP A 127 -29.45 2.82 5.33
C TRP A 127 -29.74 3.36 3.93
N ALA A 128 -29.63 4.67 3.72
CA ALA A 128 -29.84 5.29 2.42
C ALA A 128 -28.84 4.76 1.38
N LEU A 129 -27.57 4.63 1.74
CA LEU A 129 -26.54 4.04 0.89
C LEU A 129 -26.85 2.57 0.58
N TYR A 130 -27.22 1.77 1.57
CA TYR A 130 -27.62 0.38 1.37
C TYR A 130 -28.79 0.24 0.39
N GLN A 131 -29.78 1.11 0.44
CA GLN A 131 -30.89 1.09 -0.51
C GLN A 131 -30.46 1.30 -1.97
N THR A 132 -29.34 2.00 -2.20
CA THR A 132 -28.76 2.17 -3.55
C THR A 132 -27.96 0.94 -4.03
N SER A 133 -27.57 0.06 -3.10
CA SER A 133 -26.73 -1.11 -3.39
C SER A 133 -27.41 -2.15 -4.27
N GLY A 134 -26.62 -3.06 -4.83
CA GLY A 134 -27.16 -4.26 -5.48
C GLY A 134 -28.00 -5.11 -4.52
N HIS A 135 -27.53 -5.30 -3.29
CA HIS A 135 -28.21 -6.07 -2.25
C HIS A 135 -29.54 -5.43 -1.84
N GLY A 136 -29.54 -4.15 -1.48
CA GLY A 136 -30.75 -3.44 -1.05
C GLY A 136 -31.81 -3.32 -2.13
N ARG A 137 -31.41 -3.09 -3.40
CA ARG A 137 -32.35 -3.07 -4.54
C ARG A 137 -33.01 -4.43 -4.79
N LEU A 138 -32.29 -5.53 -4.57
CA LEU A 138 -32.82 -6.88 -4.72
C LEU A 138 -33.70 -7.28 -3.53
N LEU A 139 -33.31 -6.91 -2.32
CA LEU A 139 -34.11 -7.11 -1.12
C LEU A 139 -35.46 -6.39 -1.22
N ALA A 140 -35.46 -5.15 -1.73
CA ALA A 140 -36.67 -4.38 -1.98
C ALA A 140 -37.62 -5.05 -3.02
N ARG A 141 -37.09 -5.93 -3.86
CA ARG A 141 -37.86 -6.76 -4.81
C ARG A 141 -38.25 -8.13 -4.23
N GLY A 142 -37.95 -8.38 -2.97
CA GLY A 142 -38.28 -9.61 -2.25
C GLY A 142 -37.23 -10.72 -2.32
N ASP A 143 -36.04 -10.49 -2.89
CA ASP A 143 -34.97 -11.50 -2.87
C ASP A 143 -34.27 -11.50 -1.50
N THR A 144 -34.61 -12.45 -0.64
CA THR A 144 -34.03 -12.59 0.70
C THR A 144 -32.71 -13.33 0.74
N ARG A 145 -32.15 -13.75 -0.42
CA ARG A 145 -30.83 -14.41 -0.48
C ARG A 145 -29.68 -13.41 -0.51
N VAL A 146 -29.98 -12.12 -0.57
CA VAL A 146 -28.99 -11.04 -0.60
C VAL A 146 -28.54 -10.62 0.79
N ALA A 147 -27.36 -10.04 0.88
CA ALA A 147 -26.80 -9.58 2.15
C ALA A 147 -27.63 -8.44 2.77
N VAL A 148 -27.73 -8.49 4.10
CA VAL A 148 -28.27 -7.44 4.99
C VAL A 148 -27.19 -7.02 5.99
N CYS A 149 -27.51 -6.13 6.93
CA CYS A 149 -26.56 -5.57 7.89
C CYS A 149 -25.77 -6.66 8.63
N SER A 150 -26.46 -7.68 9.13
CA SER A 150 -25.89 -8.79 9.90
C SER A 150 -25.04 -9.75 9.05
N SER A 151 -25.22 -9.75 7.73
CA SER A 151 -24.39 -10.56 6.82
C SER A 151 -22.93 -10.12 6.87
N CYS A 152 -22.69 -8.81 7.04
CA CYS A 152 -21.34 -8.24 7.16
C CYS A 152 -20.93 -7.99 8.62
N HIS A 153 -21.84 -7.52 9.48
CA HIS A 153 -21.52 -7.15 10.85
C HIS A 153 -21.68 -8.28 11.88
N GLY A 154 -22.38 -9.36 11.53
CA GLY A 154 -22.87 -10.36 12.48
C GLY A 154 -24.22 -9.96 13.09
N ALA A 155 -24.89 -10.90 13.78
CA ALA A 155 -26.19 -10.66 14.40
C ALA A 155 -26.06 -10.22 15.87
N HIS A 156 -25.61 -11.13 16.74
CA HIS A 156 -25.41 -10.82 18.16
C HIS A 156 -23.97 -10.37 18.48
N GLU A 157 -22.99 -10.74 17.66
CA GLU A 157 -21.57 -10.38 17.87
C GLU A 157 -21.16 -9.18 16.98
N ILE A 158 -21.92 -8.09 17.01
CA ILE A 158 -21.66 -6.89 16.20
C ILE A 158 -20.44 -6.15 16.74
N ARG A 159 -19.26 -6.48 16.22
CA ARG A 159 -17.98 -5.89 16.64
C ARG A 159 -17.68 -4.61 15.88
N ALA A 160 -17.02 -3.65 16.53
CA ALA A 160 -16.49 -2.45 15.89
C ALA A 160 -15.55 -2.81 14.73
N ALA A 161 -15.57 -2.04 13.64
CA ALA A 161 -14.73 -2.31 12.46
C ALA A 161 -13.22 -2.25 12.75
N SER A 162 -12.81 -1.59 13.84
CA SER A 162 -11.42 -1.54 14.30
C SER A 162 -10.96 -2.79 15.05
N ASP A 163 -11.88 -3.66 15.49
CA ASP A 163 -11.55 -4.92 16.18
C ASP A 163 -11.05 -5.95 15.15
N PRO A 164 -9.84 -6.51 15.29
CA PRO A 164 -9.33 -7.55 14.40
C PRO A 164 -10.21 -8.81 14.27
N ALA A 165 -11.07 -9.08 15.26
CA ALA A 165 -12.05 -10.16 15.22
C ALA A 165 -13.34 -9.79 14.45
N SER A 166 -13.55 -8.52 14.12
CA SER A 166 -14.71 -8.07 13.35
C SER A 166 -14.64 -8.57 11.91
N ARG A 167 -15.76 -9.05 11.40
CA ARG A 167 -15.93 -9.38 9.97
C ARG A 167 -15.70 -8.17 9.06
N THR A 168 -15.90 -6.96 9.59
CA THR A 168 -15.68 -5.70 8.86
C THR A 168 -14.31 -5.07 9.08
N TYR A 169 -13.40 -5.75 9.78
CA TYR A 169 -12.00 -5.33 9.86
C TYR A 169 -11.31 -5.44 8.49
N ASP A 170 -10.40 -4.52 8.16
CA ASP A 170 -9.78 -4.42 6.83
C ASP A 170 -9.25 -5.76 6.28
N LEU A 171 -8.55 -6.53 7.13
CA LEU A 171 -7.98 -7.83 6.74
C LEU A 171 -9.05 -8.94 6.59
N ASN A 172 -10.26 -8.70 7.06
CA ASN A 172 -11.38 -9.65 7.01
C ASN A 172 -12.37 -9.34 5.88
N ILE A 173 -12.39 -8.12 5.33
CA ILE A 173 -13.36 -7.68 4.31
C ILE A 173 -13.44 -8.65 3.13
N ALA A 174 -12.31 -9.02 2.54
CA ALA A 174 -12.29 -9.91 1.38
C ALA A 174 -12.94 -11.28 1.67
N ARG A 175 -12.68 -11.84 2.86
CA ARG A 175 -13.29 -13.09 3.33
C ARG A 175 -14.79 -12.92 3.60
N THR A 176 -15.19 -11.78 4.16
CA THR A 176 -16.60 -11.45 4.43
C THR A 176 -17.40 -11.43 3.13
N CYS A 177 -16.91 -10.72 2.10
CA CYS A 177 -17.52 -10.72 0.78
C CYS A 177 -17.50 -12.13 0.16
N GLY A 178 -16.37 -12.83 0.27
CA GLY A 178 -16.15 -14.17 -0.27
C GLY A 178 -17.04 -15.27 0.31
N THR A 179 -17.66 -15.04 1.47
CA THR A 179 -18.62 -15.99 2.07
C THR A 179 -19.80 -16.26 1.12
N CYS A 180 -20.22 -15.24 0.36
CA CYS A 180 -21.26 -15.37 -0.66
C CYS A 180 -20.68 -15.26 -2.07
N HIS A 181 -19.79 -14.30 -2.32
CA HIS A 181 -19.21 -14.07 -3.64
C HIS A 181 -18.14 -15.08 -4.06
N GLY A 182 -17.70 -15.97 -3.17
CA GLY A 182 -16.87 -17.12 -3.51
C GLY A 182 -17.64 -18.43 -3.65
N ASP A 183 -18.96 -18.42 -3.35
CA ASP A 183 -19.84 -19.58 -3.45
C ASP A 183 -20.51 -19.61 -4.84
N SER A 184 -20.08 -20.56 -5.67
CA SER A 184 -20.58 -20.71 -7.04
C SER A 184 -22.06 -21.13 -7.10
N ALA A 185 -22.59 -21.82 -6.10
CA ALA A 185 -23.99 -22.21 -6.04
C ALA A 185 -24.87 -21.00 -5.70
N MET A 186 -24.46 -20.20 -4.70
CA MET A 186 -25.16 -18.95 -4.36
C MET A 186 -25.10 -17.95 -5.52
N MET A 187 -23.96 -17.85 -6.18
CA MET A 187 -23.72 -16.93 -7.30
C MET A 187 -24.07 -17.52 -8.67
N ALA A 188 -24.75 -18.67 -8.74
CA ALA A 188 -25.09 -19.33 -10.01
C ALA A 188 -25.92 -18.43 -10.95
N SER A 189 -26.76 -17.56 -10.37
CA SER A 189 -27.55 -16.58 -11.14
C SER A 189 -26.76 -15.34 -11.58
N ARG A 190 -25.53 -15.15 -11.09
CA ARG A 190 -24.62 -14.03 -11.40
C ARG A 190 -23.14 -14.50 -11.38
N PRO A 191 -22.74 -15.37 -12.33
CA PRO A 191 -21.43 -16.02 -12.30
C PRO A 191 -20.23 -15.06 -12.33
N GLU A 192 -20.39 -13.89 -12.97
CA GLU A 192 -19.36 -12.84 -13.02
C GLU A 192 -19.04 -12.28 -11.63
N ALA A 193 -20.06 -12.06 -10.81
CA ALA A 193 -19.88 -11.60 -9.44
C ALA A 193 -19.39 -12.72 -8.50
N GLY A 194 -19.52 -13.99 -8.90
CA GLY A 194 -19.02 -15.17 -8.18
C GLY A 194 -17.53 -15.49 -8.40
N ARG A 195 -16.89 -14.89 -9.42
CA ARG A 195 -15.43 -15.03 -9.64
C ARG A 195 -14.61 -13.91 -9.02
N ALA A 196 -15.24 -12.75 -8.78
CA ALA A 196 -14.57 -11.55 -8.27
C ALA A 196 -13.75 -11.79 -6.99
N TRP A 197 -14.18 -12.71 -6.11
CA TRP A 197 -13.41 -13.07 -4.93
C TRP A 197 -12.11 -13.81 -5.27
N GLN A 198 -12.17 -14.82 -6.15
CA GLN A 198 -10.97 -15.57 -6.58
C GLN A 198 -9.99 -14.65 -7.32
N ASP A 199 -10.51 -13.80 -8.20
CA ASP A 199 -9.72 -12.83 -8.96
C ASP A 199 -9.02 -11.83 -8.04
N TYR A 200 -9.76 -11.27 -7.06
CA TYR A 200 -9.18 -10.37 -6.06
C TYR A 200 -8.06 -11.07 -5.27
N GLN A 201 -8.26 -12.30 -4.82
CA GLN A 201 -7.24 -13.05 -4.07
C GLN A 201 -5.94 -13.25 -4.87
N ALA A 202 -6.03 -13.35 -6.20
CA ALA A 202 -4.86 -13.45 -7.08
C ALA A 202 -4.16 -12.10 -7.33
N SER A 203 -4.84 -10.98 -7.06
CA SER A 203 -4.38 -9.63 -7.37
C SER A 203 -3.21 -9.17 -6.51
N VAL A 204 -2.50 -8.15 -7.00
CA VAL A 204 -1.43 -7.49 -6.23
C VAL A 204 -1.91 -6.76 -4.99
N HIS A 205 -3.17 -6.31 -4.99
CA HIS A 205 -3.75 -5.65 -3.82
C HIS A 205 -3.98 -6.65 -2.69
N ALA A 206 -4.52 -7.83 -2.98
CA ALA A 206 -4.67 -8.89 -1.98
C ALA A 206 -3.32 -9.38 -1.46
N LYS A 207 -2.32 -9.55 -2.34
CA LYS A 207 -0.95 -9.91 -1.94
C LYS A 207 -0.33 -8.84 -1.04
N ALA A 208 -0.48 -7.56 -1.39
CA ALA A 208 0.00 -6.46 -0.55
C ALA A 208 -0.70 -6.44 0.82
N LEU A 209 -2.01 -6.67 0.86
CA LEU A 209 -2.80 -6.68 2.09
C LEU A 209 -2.44 -7.86 3.00
N HIS A 210 -2.45 -9.08 2.45
CA HIS A 210 -2.38 -10.32 3.23
C HIS A 210 -0.96 -10.87 3.39
N GLU A 211 -0.11 -10.79 2.36
CA GLU A 211 1.25 -11.33 2.42
C GLU A 211 2.23 -10.30 2.99
N LYS A 212 2.09 -9.03 2.60
CA LYS A 212 2.98 -7.94 3.06
C LYS A 212 2.44 -7.20 4.28
N GLY A 213 1.23 -7.49 4.75
CA GLY A 213 0.60 -6.82 5.88
C GLY A 213 0.30 -5.34 5.65
N ASN A 214 0.27 -4.88 4.41
CA ASN A 214 0.01 -3.48 4.08
C ASN A 214 -1.50 -3.19 4.17
N ARG A 215 -1.95 -2.68 5.32
CA ARG A 215 -3.35 -2.30 5.56
C ARG A 215 -3.86 -1.14 4.70
N GLN A 216 -2.97 -0.41 4.01
CA GLN A 216 -3.35 0.62 3.04
C GLN A 216 -3.67 0.04 1.66
N ALA A 217 -3.37 -1.25 1.43
CA ALA A 217 -3.77 -1.91 0.20
C ALA A 217 -5.30 -1.96 0.10
N PRO A 218 -5.88 -1.64 -1.07
CA PRO A 218 -7.32 -1.53 -1.21
C PRO A 218 -8.00 -2.90 -1.08
N THR A 219 -9.18 -2.89 -0.46
CA THR A 219 -10.06 -4.06 -0.30
C THR A 219 -11.28 -3.94 -1.22
N CYS A 220 -12.23 -4.87 -1.14
CA CYS A 220 -13.48 -4.81 -1.90
C CYS A 220 -14.22 -3.48 -1.70
N VAL A 221 -14.28 -2.98 -0.46
CA VAL A 221 -15.01 -1.76 -0.12
C VAL A 221 -14.26 -0.48 -0.52
N SER A 222 -12.95 -0.57 -0.78
CA SER A 222 -12.17 0.56 -1.30
C SER A 222 -12.60 0.94 -2.73
N CYS A 223 -13.13 -0.02 -3.49
CA CYS A 223 -13.58 0.19 -4.87
C CYS A 223 -15.10 0.26 -5.03
N HIS A 224 -15.83 -0.59 -4.32
CA HIS A 224 -17.29 -0.71 -4.43
C HIS A 224 -18.04 0.14 -3.38
N GLY A 225 -17.32 0.76 -2.44
CA GLY A 225 -17.89 1.42 -1.28
C GLY A 225 -18.32 0.42 -0.19
N VAL A 226 -18.65 0.94 0.98
CA VAL A 226 -18.95 0.13 2.17
C VAL A 226 -20.42 -0.29 2.20
N HIS A 227 -21.33 0.62 2.58
CA HIS A 227 -22.77 0.32 2.69
C HIS A 227 -23.50 0.42 1.35
N GLY A 228 -22.99 1.24 0.43
CA GLY A 228 -23.47 1.28 -0.96
C GLY A 228 -23.09 0.02 -1.74
N ALA A 229 -21.91 -0.57 -1.49
CA ALA A 229 -21.38 -1.78 -2.15
C ALA A 229 -21.81 -1.91 -3.62
N ALA A 230 -21.83 -0.78 -4.33
CA ALA A 230 -22.45 -0.68 -5.63
C ALA A 230 -21.34 -0.86 -6.66
N PRO A 231 -21.52 -1.74 -7.65
CA PRO A 231 -20.53 -1.87 -8.69
C PRO A 231 -20.39 -0.50 -9.38
N PRO A 232 -19.16 -0.06 -9.73
CA PRO A 232 -18.88 1.26 -10.31
C PRO A 232 -19.38 1.40 -11.76
N GLN A 233 -20.55 0.85 -12.06
CA GLN A 233 -21.20 0.76 -13.38
C GLN A 233 -21.61 2.13 -13.96
N THR A 234 -21.30 3.24 -13.29
CA THR A 234 -21.58 4.60 -13.76
C THR A 234 -20.36 5.30 -14.39
N GLY A 235 -19.36 4.53 -14.85
CA GLY A 235 -18.49 4.97 -15.94
C GLY A 235 -17.14 5.59 -15.54
N ASP A 236 -16.72 5.47 -14.29
CA ASP A 236 -15.42 6.03 -13.88
C ASP A 236 -14.65 5.14 -12.90
N VAL A 237 -14.45 3.87 -13.27
CA VAL A 237 -13.45 3.00 -12.62
C VAL A 237 -12.09 3.71 -12.55
N GLY A 238 -11.78 4.58 -13.53
CA GLY A 238 -10.58 5.43 -13.52
C GLY A 238 -10.49 6.38 -12.32
N LYS A 239 -11.61 6.95 -11.84
CA LYS A 239 -11.62 7.74 -10.60
C LYS A 239 -11.29 6.91 -9.37
N VAL A 240 -11.77 5.66 -9.30
CA VAL A 240 -11.52 4.76 -8.17
C VAL A 240 -10.03 4.46 -8.06
N CYS A 241 -9.40 4.05 -9.17
CA CYS A 241 -7.95 3.82 -9.22
C CYS A 241 -7.18 5.12 -8.88
N GLY A 242 -7.65 6.25 -9.39
CA GLY A 242 -7.04 7.57 -9.21
C GLY A 242 -7.09 8.14 -7.79
N LEU A 243 -7.83 7.53 -6.86
CA LEU A 243 -7.77 7.89 -5.43
C LEU A 243 -6.37 7.63 -4.84
N CYS A 244 -5.68 6.61 -5.35
CA CYS A 244 -4.33 6.25 -4.91
C CYS A 244 -3.30 6.44 -6.04
N HIS A 245 -3.63 6.05 -7.27
CA HIS A 245 -2.78 6.21 -8.47
C HIS A 245 -2.96 7.59 -9.11
N THR A 246 -2.67 8.63 -8.33
CA THR A 246 -2.96 10.02 -8.70
C THR A 246 -2.10 10.52 -9.87
N ALA A 247 -0.83 10.12 -9.92
CA ALA A 247 0.09 10.48 -10.99
C ALA A 247 -0.33 9.86 -12.32
N GLU A 248 -0.58 8.54 -12.34
CA GLU A 248 -1.08 7.82 -13.51
C GLU A 248 -2.42 8.38 -13.97
N ARG A 249 -3.32 8.70 -13.03
CA ARG A 249 -4.63 9.30 -13.33
C ARG A 249 -4.48 10.64 -14.04
N ARG A 250 -3.59 11.50 -13.55
CA ARG A 250 -3.34 12.81 -14.16
C ARG A 250 -2.86 12.68 -15.60
N TRP A 251 -1.81 11.90 -15.81
CA TRP A 251 -1.26 11.67 -17.15
C TRP A 251 -2.30 11.03 -18.09
N PHE A 252 -3.05 10.03 -17.61
CA PHE A 252 -4.10 9.40 -18.41
C PHE A 252 -5.22 10.36 -18.82
N ALA A 253 -5.64 11.24 -17.90
CA ALA A 253 -6.70 12.21 -18.17
C ALA A 253 -6.32 13.24 -19.24
N ASP A 254 -5.05 13.64 -19.26
CA ASP A 254 -4.48 14.59 -20.23
C ASP A 254 -4.14 13.91 -21.57
N GLY A 255 -3.87 12.60 -21.54
CA GLY A 255 -3.49 11.80 -22.71
C GLY A 255 -4.60 11.56 -23.74
N ALA A 256 -4.20 10.97 -24.88
CA ALA A 256 -5.08 10.75 -26.04
C ALA A 256 -6.34 9.92 -25.74
N HIS A 257 -6.25 9.03 -24.73
CA HIS A 257 -7.31 8.13 -24.30
C HIS A 257 -8.26 8.73 -23.26
N GLY A 258 -7.83 9.68 -22.43
CA GLY A 258 -8.55 10.14 -21.23
C GLY A 258 -10.03 10.42 -21.45
N ARG A 259 -10.36 11.51 -22.17
CA ARG A 259 -11.77 11.88 -22.43
C ARG A 259 -12.46 10.96 -23.45
N ARG A 260 -11.72 10.40 -24.41
CA ARG A 260 -12.29 9.61 -25.52
C ARG A 260 -12.79 8.24 -25.08
N MET A 261 -12.06 7.58 -24.18
CA MET A 261 -12.46 6.28 -23.63
C MET A 261 -13.73 6.43 -22.77
N ALA A 262 -13.76 7.45 -21.90
CA ALA A 262 -14.94 7.76 -21.09
C ALA A 262 -16.18 8.03 -21.95
N ALA A 263 -16.04 8.86 -23.00
CA ALA A 263 -17.14 9.17 -23.92
C ALA A 263 -17.68 7.96 -24.69
N ARG A 264 -16.88 6.89 -24.82
CA ARG A 264 -17.25 5.63 -25.50
C ARG A 264 -17.65 4.51 -24.54
N GLY A 265 -17.74 4.80 -23.24
CA GLY A 265 -18.12 3.81 -22.23
C GLY A 265 -17.06 2.76 -21.91
N PHE A 266 -15.79 2.99 -22.28
CA PHE A 266 -14.70 2.10 -21.87
C PHE A 266 -14.37 2.28 -20.39
N SER A 267 -14.04 1.19 -19.70
CA SER A 267 -13.64 1.17 -18.29
C SER A 267 -12.22 1.71 -18.03
N GLN A 268 -11.80 2.77 -18.74
CA GLN A 268 -10.52 3.48 -18.63
C GLN A 268 -9.34 2.57 -18.23
N CYS A 269 -8.86 2.66 -16.97
CA CYS A 269 -7.74 1.89 -16.43
C CYS A 269 -7.95 0.37 -16.58
N ALA A 270 -9.15 -0.13 -16.27
CA ALA A 270 -9.47 -1.55 -16.30
C ALA A 270 -9.49 -2.12 -17.72
N SER A 271 -9.59 -1.29 -18.76
CA SER A 271 -9.48 -1.75 -20.15
C SER A 271 -8.07 -2.25 -20.51
N CYS A 272 -7.05 -1.82 -19.77
CA CYS A 272 -5.66 -2.28 -19.95
C CYS A 272 -5.17 -3.14 -18.78
N HIS A 273 -5.54 -2.79 -17.53
CA HIS A 273 -5.00 -3.41 -16.33
C HIS A 273 -5.89 -4.49 -15.71
N GLY A 274 -7.12 -4.65 -16.19
CA GLY A 274 -8.15 -5.45 -15.51
C GLY A 274 -8.72 -4.76 -14.28
N ASP A 275 -9.60 -5.44 -13.55
CA ASP A 275 -10.38 -4.89 -12.44
C ASP A 275 -10.18 -5.64 -11.11
N HIS A 276 -10.50 -6.93 -11.05
CA HIS A 276 -10.43 -7.74 -9.84
C HIS A 276 -9.12 -8.55 -9.79
N ALA A 277 -8.66 -9.08 -10.91
CA ALA A 277 -7.38 -9.82 -11.03
C ALA A 277 -6.20 -8.90 -11.41
N ILE A 278 -6.08 -7.73 -10.78
CA ILE A 278 -5.03 -6.75 -11.13
C ILE A 278 -3.65 -7.32 -10.83
N GLU A 279 -2.79 -7.29 -11.84
CA GLU A 279 -1.40 -7.73 -11.75
C GLU A 279 -0.43 -6.57 -11.45
N ALA A 280 0.80 -6.91 -11.09
CA ALA A 280 1.84 -5.91 -10.88
C ALA A 280 2.11 -5.18 -12.19
N ALA A 281 2.41 -3.87 -12.09
CA ALA A 281 2.81 -3.09 -13.24
C ALA A 281 4.01 -3.74 -13.94
N GLN A 282 3.82 -4.14 -15.19
CA GLN A 282 4.84 -4.75 -16.04
C GLN A 282 5.09 -3.82 -17.22
N PRO A 283 6.10 -2.94 -17.19
CA PRO A 283 6.36 -1.97 -18.25
C PRO A 283 6.52 -2.62 -19.64
N ALA A 284 7.02 -3.85 -19.70
CA ALA A 284 7.14 -4.64 -20.92
C ALA A 284 5.79 -4.89 -21.64
N ARG A 285 4.66 -4.86 -20.93
CA ARG A 285 3.34 -5.00 -21.56
C ARG A 285 3.04 -3.89 -22.56
N LEU A 286 3.68 -2.72 -22.45
CA LEU A 286 3.52 -1.64 -23.43
C LEU A 286 3.91 -2.05 -24.86
N GLU A 287 4.76 -3.07 -25.03
CA GLU A 287 5.15 -3.56 -26.35
C GLU A 287 3.98 -4.19 -27.13
N THR A 288 3.02 -4.80 -26.42
CA THR A 288 1.97 -5.62 -27.03
C THR A 288 0.55 -5.17 -26.67
N GLN A 289 0.35 -4.47 -25.56
CA GLN A 289 -0.98 -4.08 -25.05
C GLN A 289 -1.78 -3.27 -26.06
N CYS A 290 -1.11 -2.45 -26.89
CA CYS A 290 -1.77 -1.61 -27.88
C CYS A 290 -2.46 -2.44 -28.98
N ALA A 291 -1.91 -3.62 -29.33
CA ALA A 291 -2.43 -4.50 -30.37
C ALA A 291 -3.77 -5.15 -29.98
N ASN A 292 -4.16 -5.10 -28.71
CA ASN A 292 -5.46 -5.59 -28.24
C ASN A 292 -6.65 -4.78 -28.78
N CYS A 293 -6.40 -3.55 -29.22
CA CYS A 293 -7.44 -2.67 -29.79
C CYS A 293 -7.02 -2.02 -31.11
N HIS A 294 -5.72 -1.86 -31.36
CA HIS A 294 -5.17 -1.32 -32.61
C HIS A 294 -4.63 -2.45 -33.49
N GLY A 295 -4.61 -2.24 -34.81
CA GLY A 295 -4.03 -3.22 -35.73
C GLY A 295 -2.54 -3.48 -35.44
N GLY A 296 -2.08 -4.70 -35.71
CA GLY A 296 -0.66 -5.04 -35.65
C GLY A 296 0.16 -4.21 -36.66
N GLY A 297 1.35 -3.79 -36.25
CA GLY A 297 2.18 -2.84 -37.00
C GLY A 297 1.62 -1.42 -37.05
N SER A 298 0.65 -1.07 -36.20
CA SER A 298 0.09 0.28 -36.15
C SER A 298 1.08 1.30 -35.59
N PRO A 299 0.89 2.60 -35.88
CA PRO A 299 1.62 3.66 -35.19
C PRO A 299 1.51 3.59 -33.67
N GLN A 300 0.38 3.10 -33.13
CA GLN A 300 0.13 2.97 -31.69
C GLN A 300 0.95 1.85 -31.06
N GLU A 301 1.11 0.72 -31.74
CA GLU A 301 1.99 -0.36 -31.27
C GLU A 301 3.46 0.09 -31.27
N ARG A 302 3.91 0.76 -32.36
CA ARG A 302 5.25 1.36 -32.41
C ARG A 302 5.48 2.40 -31.32
N LEU A 303 4.46 3.17 -30.95
CA LEU A 303 4.53 4.13 -29.86
C LEU A 303 4.75 3.41 -28.51
N GLY A 304 4.00 2.34 -28.23
CA GLY A 304 4.18 1.51 -27.04
C GLY A 304 5.59 0.92 -26.94
N GLN A 305 6.09 0.34 -28.03
CA GLN A 305 7.46 -0.17 -28.14
C GLN A 305 8.51 0.91 -27.93
N ALA A 306 8.30 2.11 -28.49
CA ALA A 306 9.23 3.23 -28.33
C ALA A 306 9.30 3.70 -26.87
N MET A 307 8.16 3.88 -26.19
CA MET A 307 8.10 4.27 -24.78
C MET A 307 8.79 3.23 -23.89
N TYR A 308 8.49 1.94 -24.08
CA TYR A 308 9.15 0.88 -23.32
C TYR A 308 10.66 0.83 -23.61
N GLY A 309 11.06 0.93 -24.88
CA GLY A 309 12.48 0.93 -25.26
C GLY A 309 13.27 2.08 -24.65
N GLN A 310 12.68 3.28 -24.56
CA GLN A 310 13.27 4.42 -23.86
C GLN A 310 13.46 4.13 -22.36
N TRP A 311 12.40 3.69 -21.69
CA TRP A 311 12.44 3.36 -20.26
C TRP A 311 13.45 2.23 -19.96
N LYS A 312 13.42 1.15 -20.75
CA LYS A 312 14.30 0.00 -20.60
C LYS A 312 15.78 0.39 -20.74
N ARG A 313 16.13 1.20 -21.74
CA ARG A 313 17.50 1.68 -21.91
C ARG A 313 17.98 2.47 -20.70
N ALA A 314 17.16 3.38 -20.19
CA ALA A 314 17.50 4.17 -19.01
C ALA A 314 17.70 3.28 -17.77
N ARG A 315 16.83 2.30 -17.56
CA ARG A 315 17.00 1.29 -16.51
C ARG A 315 18.31 0.51 -16.66
N ASP A 316 18.58 0.00 -17.86
CA ASP A 316 19.80 -0.77 -18.12
C ASP A 316 21.06 0.08 -17.84
N GLU A 317 21.06 1.40 -18.11
CA GLU A 317 22.18 2.28 -17.75
C GLU A 317 22.34 2.49 -16.24
N LEU A 318 21.23 2.65 -15.49
CA LEU A 318 21.29 2.74 -14.04
C LEU A 318 21.79 1.43 -13.41
N ASP A 319 21.36 0.28 -13.92
CA ASP A 319 21.83 -1.04 -13.46
C ASP A 319 23.34 -1.22 -13.71
N ARG A 320 23.85 -0.74 -14.87
CA ARG A 320 25.31 -0.72 -15.16
C ARG A 320 26.06 0.24 -14.25
N ALA A 321 25.49 1.40 -13.94
CA ALA A 321 26.07 2.36 -13.01
C ALA A 321 26.18 1.75 -11.60
N GLU A 322 25.13 1.09 -11.11
CA GLU A 322 25.13 0.36 -9.85
C GLU A 322 26.22 -0.72 -9.80
N ALA A 323 26.33 -1.53 -10.85
CA ALA A 323 27.40 -2.53 -10.95
C ALA A 323 28.81 -1.89 -10.93
N THR A 324 28.96 -0.69 -11.48
CA THR A 324 30.23 0.05 -11.49
C THR A 324 30.56 0.63 -10.11
N ILE A 325 29.55 1.17 -9.41
CA ILE A 325 29.68 1.58 -8.01
C ILE A 325 30.10 0.39 -7.14
N ALA A 326 29.47 -0.77 -7.32
CA ALA A 326 29.80 -1.97 -6.56
C ALA A 326 31.25 -2.42 -6.79
N ARG A 327 31.78 -2.34 -8.01
CA ARG A 327 33.20 -2.60 -8.30
C ARG A 327 34.11 -1.57 -7.63
N ALA A 328 33.75 -0.28 -7.69
CA ALA A 328 34.53 0.79 -7.06
C ALA A 328 34.54 0.69 -5.52
N ALA A 329 33.49 0.16 -4.90
CA ALA A 329 33.41 -0.04 -3.46
C ALA A 329 34.35 -1.14 -2.92
N GLN A 330 34.86 -2.03 -3.79
CA GLN A 330 35.82 -3.08 -3.40
C GLN A 330 37.25 -2.54 -3.20
N VAL A 331 37.46 -1.25 -3.46
CA VAL A 331 38.76 -0.60 -3.42
C VAL A 331 38.64 0.66 -2.57
N PRO A 332 39.75 1.29 -2.12
CA PRO A 332 39.71 2.50 -1.28
C PRO A 332 39.23 3.76 -2.02
N LEU A 333 38.10 3.69 -2.72
CA LEU A 333 37.39 4.79 -3.35
C LEU A 333 36.11 5.07 -2.56
N ARG A 334 35.84 6.34 -2.33
CA ARG A 334 34.61 6.80 -1.67
C ARG A 334 33.44 6.70 -2.63
N THR A 335 32.40 5.94 -2.29
CA THR A 335 31.27 5.65 -3.21
C THR A 335 29.93 6.21 -2.77
N GLU A 336 29.80 6.78 -1.57
CA GLU A 336 28.50 7.19 -1.02
C GLU A 336 27.83 8.30 -1.85
N ASP A 337 28.61 9.25 -2.37
CA ASP A 337 28.10 10.34 -3.20
C ASP A 337 27.53 9.81 -4.54
N TYR A 338 28.06 8.69 -5.06
CA TYR A 338 27.54 8.04 -6.27
C TYR A 338 26.26 7.25 -6.02
N LEU A 339 26.11 6.65 -4.83
CA LEU A 339 24.86 6.00 -4.43
C LEU A 339 23.71 7.01 -4.32
N ALA A 340 23.98 8.20 -3.77
CA ALA A 340 22.99 9.27 -3.71
C ALA A 340 22.55 9.76 -5.10
N ARG A 341 23.51 9.94 -6.03
CA ARG A 341 23.21 10.28 -7.43
C ARG A 341 22.44 9.16 -8.14
N LEU A 342 22.81 7.89 -7.90
CA LEU A 342 22.09 6.74 -8.47
C LEU A 342 20.60 6.76 -8.06
N GLU A 343 20.32 7.13 -6.81
CA GLU A 343 18.94 7.26 -6.31
C GLU A 343 18.19 8.43 -6.97
N GLU A 344 18.87 9.54 -7.26
CA GLU A 344 18.30 10.61 -8.09
C GLU A 344 17.95 10.10 -9.50
N GLY A 345 18.85 9.33 -10.12
CA GLY A 345 18.60 8.68 -11.41
C GLY A 345 17.38 7.75 -11.39
N ARG A 346 17.25 6.94 -10.33
CA ARG A 346 16.08 6.08 -10.09
C ARG A 346 14.79 6.87 -9.91
N THR A 347 14.86 8.05 -9.27
CA THR A 347 13.72 8.96 -9.13
C THR A 347 13.25 9.46 -10.50
N TYR A 348 14.15 9.86 -11.40
CA TYR A 348 13.75 10.20 -12.78
C TYR A 348 13.13 9.00 -13.50
N LEU A 349 13.67 7.78 -13.30
CA LEU A 349 13.11 6.58 -13.90
C LEU A 349 11.70 6.25 -13.36
N SER A 350 11.44 6.51 -12.07
CA SER A 350 10.11 6.29 -11.48
C SER A 350 9.07 7.28 -11.99
N GLU A 351 9.46 8.51 -12.33
CA GLU A 351 8.57 9.51 -12.98
C GLU A 351 8.22 9.16 -14.43
N ALA A 352 9.08 8.39 -15.13
CA ALA A 352 8.81 7.95 -16.50
C ALA A 352 7.63 6.97 -16.62
N LEU A 353 7.34 6.19 -15.57
CA LEU A 353 6.25 5.20 -15.54
C LEU A 353 4.85 5.85 -15.58
N PRO A 354 4.50 6.79 -14.69
CA PRO A 354 3.22 7.47 -14.75
C PRO A 354 3.11 8.32 -16.03
N ALA A 355 4.20 8.93 -16.52
CA ALA A 355 4.21 9.68 -17.78
C ALA A 355 3.76 8.84 -18.99
N ALA A 356 4.08 7.54 -19.02
CA ALA A 356 3.63 6.63 -20.08
C ALA A 356 2.10 6.54 -20.20
N HIS A 357 1.34 6.84 -19.13
CA HIS A 357 -0.12 6.87 -19.17
C HIS A 357 -0.68 8.06 -19.98
N GLY A 358 0.13 9.08 -20.25
CA GLY A 358 -0.20 10.17 -21.18
C GLY A 358 -0.22 9.72 -22.64
N LEU A 359 0.35 8.54 -22.94
CA LEU A 359 0.55 8.02 -24.29
C LEU A 359 1.35 9.01 -25.15
N ASP A 360 2.36 9.61 -24.53
CA ASP A 360 3.27 10.56 -25.17
C ASP A 360 4.72 10.09 -24.97
N SER A 361 5.39 9.75 -26.08
CA SER A 361 6.77 9.30 -26.04
C SER A 361 7.77 10.42 -25.78
N THR A 362 7.40 11.70 -25.96
CA THR A 362 8.31 12.81 -25.65
C THR A 362 8.46 12.97 -24.15
N GLU A 363 7.37 12.81 -23.40
CA GLU A 363 7.37 12.91 -21.94
C GLU A 363 8.11 11.73 -21.30
N VAL A 364 7.89 10.51 -21.80
CA VAL A 364 8.67 9.34 -21.36
C VAL A 364 10.15 9.52 -21.66
N ALA A 365 10.50 10.02 -22.86
CA ALA A 365 11.88 10.30 -23.24
C ALA A 365 12.52 11.39 -22.35
N HIS A 366 11.77 12.41 -21.95
CA HIS A 366 12.26 13.47 -21.07
C HIS A 366 12.79 12.90 -19.75
N PHE A 367 11.99 12.08 -19.07
CA PHE A 367 12.40 11.46 -17.81
C PHE A 367 13.46 10.36 -18.01
N ALA A 368 13.28 9.49 -19.01
CA ALA A 368 14.20 8.40 -19.28
C ALA A 368 15.61 8.89 -19.67
N SER A 369 15.73 9.97 -20.44
CA SER A 369 17.02 10.53 -20.83
C SER A 369 17.78 11.11 -19.63
N ARG A 370 17.09 11.77 -18.68
CA ARG A 370 17.68 12.26 -17.42
C ARG A 370 18.16 11.12 -16.52
N ALA A 371 17.35 10.06 -16.41
CA ALA A 371 17.77 8.86 -15.69
C ALA A 371 19.03 8.24 -16.32
N ALA A 372 19.05 8.08 -17.65
CA ALA A 372 20.19 7.53 -18.37
C ALA A 372 21.46 8.40 -18.23
N SER A 373 21.33 9.73 -18.32
CA SER A 373 22.47 10.64 -18.21
C SER A 373 23.16 10.54 -16.85
N VAL A 374 22.37 10.42 -15.77
CA VAL A 374 22.92 10.19 -14.42
C VAL A 374 23.75 8.91 -14.37
N GLY A 375 23.23 7.80 -14.91
CA GLY A 375 23.95 6.53 -14.95
C GLY A 375 25.25 6.61 -15.78
N GLU A 376 25.20 7.29 -16.93
CA GLU A 376 26.37 7.47 -17.79
C GLU A 376 27.46 8.32 -17.13
N GLU A 377 27.09 9.40 -16.45
CA GLU A 377 28.03 10.26 -15.72
C GLU A 377 28.72 9.51 -14.57
N ILE A 378 27.94 8.79 -13.74
CA ILE A 378 28.47 7.96 -12.65
C ILE A 378 29.50 6.97 -13.19
N ARG A 379 29.13 6.26 -14.26
CA ARG A 379 29.99 5.24 -14.85
C ARG A 379 31.26 5.85 -15.42
N ARG A 380 31.15 6.95 -16.18
CA ARG A 380 32.31 7.66 -16.75
C ARG A 380 33.29 8.09 -15.67
N GLU A 381 32.82 8.77 -14.62
CA GLU A 381 33.68 9.26 -13.53
C GLU A 381 34.35 8.12 -12.75
N LEU A 382 33.62 7.02 -12.49
CA LEU A 382 34.19 5.89 -11.77
C LEU A 382 35.18 5.08 -12.62
N ASP A 383 34.89 4.88 -13.90
CA ASP A 383 35.80 4.20 -14.82
C ASP A 383 37.11 5.00 -14.96
N GLU A 384 37.04 6.34 -15.03
CA GLU A 384 38.21 7.23 -15.01
C GLU A 384 39.02 7.06 -13.71
N LYS A 385 38.39 7.11 -12.54
CA LYS A 385 39.07 6.93 -11.24
C LYS A 385 39.71 5.56 -11.09
N LEU A 386 39.05 4.50 -11.57
CA LEU A 386 39.58 3.15 -11.55
C LEU A 386 40.78 3.02 -12.50
N ALA A 387 40.71 3.64 -13.68
CA ALA A 387 41.82 3.68 -14.62
C ALA A 387 43.03 4.46 -14.07
N GLU A 388 42.82 5.64 -13.48
CA GLU A 388 43.87 6.44 -12.83
C GLU A 388 44.60 5.66 -11.75
N ARG A 389 43.86 4.91 -10.93
CA ARG A 389 44.44 4.04 -9.91
C ARG A 389 45.31 2.94 -10.53
N ASN A 390 44.81 2.28 -11.58
CA ASN A 390 45.57 1.23 -12.27
C ASN A 390 46.88 1.78 -12.87
N TRP A 391 46.82 2.96 -13.50
CA TRP A 391 47.99 3.66 -14.00
C TRP A 391 48.95 4.08 -12.88
N GLY A 392 48.43 4.47 -11.72
CA GLY A 392 49.23 4.75 -10.52
C GLY A 392 50.06 3.54 -10.07
N TYR A 393 49.49 2.33 -10.09
CA TYR A 393 50.25 1.11 -9.77
C TYR A 393 51.31 0.77 -10.82
N VAL A 394 51.01 0.97 -12.10
CA VAL A 394 52.01 0.80 -13.18
C VAL A 394 53.16 1.79 -13.00
N GLY A 395 52.86 3.06 -12.73
CA GLY A 395 53.86 4.08 -12.45
C GLY A 395 54.71 3.76 -11.21
N LEU A 396 54.08 3.29 -10.13
CA LEU A 396 54.76 2.85 -8.91
C LEU A 396 55.68 1.64 -9.17
N ALA A 397 55.23 0.67 -9.98
CA ALA A 397 56.02 -0.48 -10.37
C ALA A 397 57.25 -0.08 -11.20
N LEU A 398 57.08 0.84 -12.17
CA LEU A 398 58.17 1.39 -12.97
C LEU A 398 59.17 2.17 -12.11
N PHE A 399 58.68 2.97 -11.15
CA PHE A 399 59.52 3.69 -10.19
C PHE A 399 60.35 2.72 -9.34
N TRP A 400 59.74 1.69 -8.76
CA TRP A 400 60.47 0.69 -7.97
C TRP A 400 61.46 -0.11 -8.82
N PHE A 401 61.10 -0.47 -10.05
CA PHE A 401 62.01 -1.11 -10.99
C PHE A 401 63.26 -0.25 -11.23
N TYR A 402 63.08 1.05 -11.48
CA TYR A 402 64.17 2.00 -11.66
C TYR A 402 65.06 2.11 -10.41
N VAL A 403 64.46 2.19 -9.22
CA VAL A 403 65.19 2.24 -7.94
C VAL A 403 66.03 0.98 -7.74
N VAL A 404 65.45 -0.21 -7.95
CA VAL A 404 66.16 -1.49 -7.82
C VAL A 404 67.30 -1.59 -8.83
N LEU A 405 67.06 -1.24 -10.09
CA LEU A 405 68.08 -1.23 -11.13
C LEU A 405 69.25 -0.30 -10.75
N THR A 406 68.94 0.91 -10.27
CA THR A 406 69.95 1.89 -9.83
C THR A 406 70.79 1.33 -8.67
N LEU A 407 70.15 0.71 -7.68
CA LEU A 407 70.86 0.08 -6.56
C LEU A 407 71.75 -1.08 -7.01
N LEU A 408 71.31 -1.90 -7.98
CA LEU A 408 72.11 -2.98 -8.55
C LEU A 408 73.34 -2.44 -9.29
N VAL A 409 73.19 -1.39 -10.11
CA VAL A 409 74.30 -0.72 -10.79
C VAL A 409 75.29 -0.16 -9.79
N LEU A 410 74.83 0.57 -8.76
CA LEU A 410 75.68 1.12 -7.70
C LEU A 410 76.42 0.01 -6.93
N ARG A 411 75.78 -1.13 -6.67
CA ARG A 411 76.41 -2.29 -6.03
C ARG A 411 77.47 -2.94 -6.92
N GLY A 412 77.23 -3.02 -8.23
CA GLY A 412 78.21 -3.47 -9.22
C GLY A 412 79.46 -2.59 -9.23
N PHE A 413 79.28 -1.27 -9.24
CA PHE A 413 80.40 -0.31 -9.14
C PHE A 413 81.19 -0.43 -7.83
N ARG A 414 80.53 -0.65 -6.68
CA ARG A 414 81.23 -0.87 -5.40
C ARG A 414 82.04 -2.17 -5.39
N ARG A 415 81.55 -3.24 -6.01
CA ARG A 415 82.30 -4.50 -6.15
C ARG A 415 83.49 -4.39 -7.10
N GLY A 416 83.34 -3.65 -8.20
CA GLY A 416 84.43 -3.42 -9.17
C GLY A 416 85.59 -2.56 -8.66
N ARG A 417 85.35 -1.65 -7.70
CA ARG A 417 86.41 -0.85 -7.04
C ARG A 417 87.06 -1.55 -5.84
N GLY A 418 86.61 -2.75 -5.49
CA GLY A 418 87.10 -3.54 -4.35
C GLY A 418 88.14 -4.61 -4.69
N ALA A 419 88.65 -4.68 -5.92
CA ALA A 419 89.78 -5.54 -6.26
C ALA A 419 91.10 -4.76 -6.01
N PRO A 420 91.86 -5.05 -4.94
CA PRO A 420 93.21 -4.53 -4.80
C PRO A 420 94.08 -5.11 -5.92
N GLY A 421 94.64 -4.23 -6.74
CA GLY A 421 95.81 -4.57 -7.54
C GLY A 421 97.02 -4.68 -6.62
N THR A 422 97.67 -5.85 -6.67
CA THR A 422 99.04 -6.19 -6.25
C THR A 422 99.53 -5.79 -4.87
#